data_AF-Q5MBS7-F1
#
_entry.id   AF-Q5MBS7-F1
#
_cell.length_a   1.000
_cell.length_b   1.000
_cell.length_c   1.000
_cell.angle_alpha   90.00
_cell.angle_beta   90.00
_cell.angle_gamma   90.00
#
_symmetry.space_group_name_H-M   'P 1'
#
loop_
_entity.id
_entity.type
_entity.pdbx_description
1 polymer ?
#
loop_
_entity_poly.entity_id
_entity_poly.type
_entity_poly.pdbx_seq_one_letter_code
_entity_poly.pdbx_strand_id
1 'polypeptide(L)'
;MGLPQPIVTQQMVIAELVKAGIDRDIATDLSYRYYRNELTYKDIEYLETTFNLKLEKVGASLKSDIKDLDNKIDTVENNLNIKIDNVRNELKSDIKDLDNKIDNVRNELKSDIKDLDNKIDNVRNELKSDIKDLDNKIDNVRNELKSDIKDLDNKIDNVRNELKSDIKDLDNKIDTVENNLNTKIDTKFNKLDNKIDANKMELKSTLRLHNWMLGTIITLNIGIFLTLISIIYSVLGK
;
A
#
# COMPACT_ATOMS: atom_id res chain seq x y z
N MET A 1 0.77 -122.42 -32.84
CA MET A 1 1.69 -123.29 -33.62
C MET A 1 1.76 -122.74 -35.02
N GLY A 2 2.81 -121.98 -35.35
CA GLY A 2 3.10 -121.69 -36.76
C GLY A 2 3.61 -122.98 -37.41
N LEU A 3 3.06 -123.35 -38.57
CA LEU A 3 3.56 -124.48 -39.36
C LEU A 3 5.09 -124.32 -39.56
N PRO A 4 5.88 -125.42 -39.55
CA PRO A 4 7.30 -125.34 -39.83
C PRO A 4 7.48 -124.76 -41.24
N GLN A 5 8.01 -123.54 -41.32
CA GLN A 5 8.30 -122.96 -42.63
C GLN A 5 9.44 -123.78 -43.25
N PRO A 6 9.25 -124.31 -44.47
CA PRO A 6 10.28 -125.10 -45.13
C PRO A 6 11.55 -124.26 -45.26
N ILE A 7 12.69 -124.83 -44.84
CA ILE A 7 14.00 -124.18 -44.97
C ILE A 7 14.36 -124.19 -46.44
N VAL A 8 14.19 -123.05 -47.11
CA VAL A 8 14.49 -122.88 -48.52
C VAL A 8 16.00 -122.84 -48.71
N THR A 9 16.63 -123.98 -49.03
CA THR A 9 18.08 -124.07 -49.23
C THR A 9 18.52 -123.36 -50.52
N GLN A 10 19.77 -122.88 -50.58
CA GLN A 10 20.34 -122.27 -51.78
C GLN A 10 20.12 -123.15 -53.04
N GLN A 11 20.33 -124.47 -52.93
CA GLN A 11 20.14 -125.40 -54.04
C GLN A 11 18.68 -125.46 -54.52
N MET A 12 17.71 -125.34 -53.62
CA MET A 12 16.29 -125.28 -53.96
C MET A 12 15.94 -124.00 -54.74
N VAL A 13 16.55 -122.87 -54.38
CA VAL A 13 16.38 -121.61 -55.13
C VAL A 13 17.03 -121.69 -56.51
N ILE A 14 18.22 -122.30 -56.65
CA ILE A 14 18.88 -122.52 -57.95
C ILE A 14 18.00 -123.38 -58.86
N ALA A 15 17.51 -124.50 -58.35
CA ALA A 15 16.68 -125.43 -59.12
C ALA A 15 15.43 -124.74 -59.68
N GLU A 16 14.77 -123.92 -58.87
CA GLU A 16 13.54 -123.25 -59.29
C GLU A 16 13.79 -122.06 -60.21
N LEU A 17 14.91 -121.33 -60.05
CA LEU A 17 15.33 -120.27 -61.00
C LEU A 17 15.69 -120.86 -62.37
N VAL A 18 16.44 -121.96 -62.41
CA VAL A 18 16.78 -122.66 -63.68
C VAL A 18 15.53 -123.17 -64.38
N LYS A 19 14.59 -123.71 -63.61
CA LYS A 19 13.31 -124.21 -64.12
C LYS A 19 12.41 -123.07 -64.64
N ALA A 20 12.54 -121.87 -64.09
CA ALA A 20 11.92 -120.66 -64.63
C ALA A 20 12.59 -120.13 -65.92
N GLY A 21 13.59 -120.85 -66.45
CA GLY A 21 14.28 -120.52 -67.69
C GLY A 21 15.46 -119.56 -67.52
N ILE A 22 15.89 -119.29 -66.27
CA ILE A 22 17.07 -118.47 -66.01
C ILE A 22 18.32 -119.34 -66.21
N ASP A 23 19.32 -118.79 -66.88
CA ASP A 23 20.60 -119.47 -67.09
C ASP A 23 21.19 -119.96 -65.76
N ARG A 24 21.84 -121.14 -65.77
CA ARG A 24 22.28 -121.82 -64.53
C ARG A 24 23.32 -121.03 -63.75
N ASP A 25 24.17 -120.28 -64.43
CA ASP A 25 25.18 -119.45 -63.77
C ASP A 25 24.50 -118.23 -63.12
N ILE A 26 23.53 -117.64 -63.82
CA ILE A 26 22.70 -116.54 -63.30
C ILE A 26 21.83 -117.00 -62.11
N ALA A 27 21.24 -118.20 -62.19
CA ALA A 27 20.44 -118.80 -61.13
C ALA A 27 21.26 -119.13 -59.88
N THR A 28 22.52 -119.53 -60.07
CA THR A 28 23.47 -119.80 -58.97
C THR A 28 23.85 -118.50 -58.24
N ASP A 29 24.14 -117.43 -58.98
CA ASP A 29 24.42 -116.10 -58.41
C ASP A 29 23.19 -115.49 -57.69
N LEU A 30 22.00 -115.53 -58.29
CA LEU A 30 20.76 -115.03 -57.69
C LEU A 30 20.35 -115.78 -56.42
N SER A 31 20.50 -117.10 -56.42
CA SER A 31 20.23 -117.94 -55.24
C SER A 31 21.19 -117.65 -54.09
N TYR A 32 22.47 -117.45 -54.38
CA TYR A 32 23.47 -117.06 -53.39
C TYR A 32 23.10 -115.71 -52.74
N ARG A 33 22.73 -114.72 -53.56
CA ARG A 33 22.27 -113.40 -53.09
C ARG A 33 21.02 -113.47 -52.22
N TYR A 34 20.06 -114.35 -52.57
CA TYR A 34 18.84 -114.58 -51.79
C TYR A 34 19.15 -115.22 -50.42
N TYR A 35 19.96 -116.29 -50.39
CA TYR A 35 20.25 -117.04 -49.16
C TYR A 35 21.13 -116.24 -48.17
N ARG A 36 21.90 -115.26 -48.67
CA ARG A 36 22.73 -114.35 -47.87
C ARG A 36 22.03 -113.02 -47.54
N ASN A 37 20.76 -112.83 -47.91
CA ASN A 37 19.99 -111.59 -47.76
C ASN A 37 20.67 -110.36 -48.36
N GLU A 38 21.54 -110.52 -49.36
CA GLU A 38 22.33 -109.43 -49.94
C GLU A 38 21.44 -108.35 -50.59
N LEU A 39 20.24 -108.72 -51.07
CA LEU A 39 19.24 -107.77 -51.57
C LEU A 39 18.66 -106.88 -50.44
N THR A 40 18.27 -107.48 -49.31
CA THR A 40 17.66 -106.77 -48.18
C THR A 40 18.65 -105.83 -47.48
N TYR A 41 19.92 -106.22 -47.36
CA TYR A 41 20.95 -105.35 -46.82
C TYR A 41 21.18 -104.11 -47.70
N LYS A 42 21.16 -104.26 -49.03
CA LYS A 42 21.28 -103.13 -49.96
C LYS A 42 20.09 -102.17 -49.87
N ASP A 43 18.87 -102.69 -49.71
CA ASP A 43 17.68 -101.85 -49.55
C ASP A 43 17.72 -101.04 -48.24
N ILE A 44 18.18 -101.65 -47.13
CA ILE A 44 18.37 -100.97 -45.85
C ILE A 44 19.47 -99.92 -45.95
N GLU A 45 20.61 -100.25 -46.55
CA GLU A 45 21.72 -99.33 -46.78
C GLU A 45 21.26 -98.12 -47.62
N TYR A 46 20.45 -98.35 -48.66
CA TYR A 46 19.84 -97.29 -49.47
C TYR A 46 18.89 -96.40 -48.66
N LEU A 47 18.05 -96.99 -47.81
CA LEU A 47 17.14 -96.24 -46.94
C LEU A 47 17.94 -95.41 -45.92
N GLU A 48 18.94 -95.98 -45.28
CA GLU A 48 19.80 -95.31 -44.31
C GLU A 48 20.52 -94.12 -44.95
N THR A 49 21.18 -94.33 -46.10
CA THR A 49 21.81 -93.23 -46.84
C THR A 49 20.81 -92.16 -47.25
N THR A 50 19.63 -92.55 -47.75
CA THR A 50 18.58 -91.59 -48.12
C THR A 50 18.06 -90.79 -46.93
N PHE A 51 17.85 -91.43 -45.78
CA PHE A 51 17.42 -90.77 -44.55
C PHE A 51 18.50 -89.82 -44.01
N ASN A 52 19.75 -90.26 -43.95
CA ASN A 52 20.87 -89.44 -43.52
C ASN A 52 21.03 -88.20 -44.41
N LEU A 53 20.93 -88.37 -45.74
CA LEU A 53 20.95 -87.25 -46.69
C LEU A 53 19.79 -86.27 -46.48
N LYS A 54 18.57 -86.76 -46.20
CA LYS A 54 17.43 -85.88 -45.89
C LYS A 54 17.62 -85.15 -44.56
N LEU A 55 18.12 -85.84 -43.55
CA LEU A 55 18.39 -85.28 -42.23
C LEU A 55 19.45 -84.17 -42.32
N GLU A 56 20.53 -84.41 -43.07
CA GLU A 56 21.59 -83.44 -43.32
C GLU A 56 21.05 -82.20 -44.06
N LYS A 57 20.21 -82.39 -45.09
CA LYS A 57 19.55 -81.28 -45.80
C LYS A 57 18.65 -80.45 -44.89
N VAL A 58 17.86 -81.10 -44.04
CA VAL A 58 17.01 -80.40 -43.05
C VAL A 58 17.87 -79.64 -42.04
N GLY A 59 18.92 -80.25 -41.51
CA GLY A 59 19.86 -79.61 -40.59
C GLY A 59 20.56 -78.41 -41.22
N ALA A 60 20.97 -78.52 -42.48
CA ALA A 60 21.56 -77.42 -43.23
C ALA A 60 20.56 -76.26 -43.47
N SER A 61 19.31 -76.58 -43.82
CA SER A 61 18.25 -75.58 -44.01
C SER A 61 17.98 -74.82 -42.70
N LEU A 62 17.76 -75.53 -41.59
CA LEU A 62 17.50 -74.93 -40.29
C LEU A 62 18.67 -74.06 -39.82
N LYS A 63 19.91 -74.50 -40.05
CA LYS A 63 21.11 -73.71 -39.73
C LYS A 63 21.16 -72.41 -40.55
N SER A 64 20.72 -72.45 -41.80
CA SER A 64 20.60 -71.25 -42.64
C SER A 64 19.52 -70.31 -42.10
N ASP A 65 18.33 -70.84 -41.78
CA ASP A 65 17.21 -70.05 -41.28
C ASP A 65 17.53 -69.38 -39.93
N ILE A 66 18.20 -70.08 -39.02
CA ILE A 66 18.68 -69.54 -37.74
C ILE A 66 19.67 -68.39 -38.00
N LYS A 67 20.63 -68.58 -38.90
CA LYS A 67 21.61 -67.54 -39.25
C LYS A 67 20.92 -66.29 -39.84
N ASP A 68 19.90 -66.48 -40.67
CA ASP A 68 19.15 -65.37 -41.25
C ASP A 68 18.31 -64.64 -40.19
N LEU A 69 17.77 -65.36 -39.21
CA LEU A 69 17.07 -64.77 -38.06
C LEU A 69 18.03 -63.99 -37.16
N ASP A 70 19.20 -64.54 -36.83
CA ASP A 70 20.22 -63.84 -36.04
C ASP A 70 20.62 -62.52 -36.73
N ASN A 71 20.90 -62.54 -38.03
CA ASN A 71 21.21 -61.32 -38.79
C ASN A 71 20.07 -60.29 -38.76
N LYS A 72 18.80 -60.74 -38.80
CA LYS A 72 17.64 -59.84 -38.69
C LYS A 72 17.52 -59.26 -37.29
N ILE A 73 17.74 -60.05 -36.25
CA ILE A 73 17.72 -59.60 -34.85
C ILE A 73 18.82 -58.55 -34.64
N ASP A 74 20.04 -58.82 -35.07
CA ASP A 74 21.18 -57.88 -34.98
C ASP A 74 20.86 -56.56 -35.69
N THR A 75 20.24 -56.64 -36.86
CA THR A 75 19.83 -55.44 -37.62
C THR A 75 18.77 -54.64 -36.87
N VAL A 76 17.79 -55.30 -36.24
CA VAL A 76 16.73 -54.63 -35.47
C VAL A 76 17.31 -54.00 -34.19
N GLU A 77 18.15 -54.71 -33.44
CA GLU A 77 18.81 -54.17 -32.25
C GLU A 77 19.65 -52.93 -32.57
N ASN A 78 20.47 -52.99 -33.62
CA ASN A 78 21.28 -51.86 -34.04
C ASN A 78 20.42 -50.64 -34.41
N ASN A 79 19.34 -50.85 -35.16
CA ASN A 79 18.41 -49.77 -35.52
C ASN A 79 17.70 -49.18 -34.31
N LEU A 80 17.31 -50.00 -33.32
CA LEU A 80 16.68 -49.53 -32.09
C LEU A 80 17.66 -48.74 -31.23
N ASN A 81 18.90 -49.20 -31.09
CA ASN A 81 19.95 -48.49 -30.35
C ASN A 81 20.20 -47.10 -30.95
N ILE A 82 20.34 -47.00 -32.28
CA ILE A 82 20.49 -45.71 -32.98
C ILE A 82 19.30 -44.79 -32.71
N LYS A 83 18.06 -45.29 -32.80
CA LYS A 83 16.86 -44.48 -32.53
C LYS A 83 16.81 -44.00 -31.08
N ILE A 84 17.15 -44.86 -30.13
CA ILE A 84 17.18 -44.52 -28.70
C ILE A 84 18.23 -43.43 -28.45
N ASP A 85 19.41 -43.55 -29.03
CA ASP A 85 20.48 -42.57 -28.85
C ASP A 85 20.14 -41.22 -29.48
N ASN A 86 19.50 -41.21 -30.65
CA ASN A 86 19.00 -39.99 -31.26
C ASN A 86 17.98 -39.27 -30.35
N VAL A 87 16.96 -39.99 -29.87
CA VAL A 87 15.95 -39.42 -28.96
C VAL A 87 16.58 -38.91 -27.66
N ARG A 88 17.55 -39.64 -27.08
CA ARG A 88 18.27 -39.19 -25.88
C ARG A 88 19.05 -37.91 -26.13
N ASN A 89 19.69 -37.78 -27.28
CA ASN A 89 20.46 -36.59 -27.63
C ASN A 89 19.56 -35.38 -27.88
N GLU A 90 18.43 -35.56 -28.57
CA GLU A 90 17.42 -34.52 -28.77
C GLU A 90 16.87 -34.02 -27.43
N LEU A 91 16.41 -34.93 -26.56
CA LEU A 91 15.89 -34.56 -25.23
C LEU A 91 16.94 -33.86 -24.37
N LYS A 92 18.20 -34.28 -24.45
CA LYS A 92 19.29 -33.62 -23.73
C LYS A 92 19.53 -32.20 -24.25
N SER A 93 19.38 -31.97 -25.55
CA SER A 93 19.45 -30.63 -26.14
C SER A 93 18.29 -29.75 -25.67
N ASP A 94 17.06 -30.27 -25.74
CA ASP A 94 15.85 -29.55 -25.33
C ASP A 94 15.88 -29.15 -23.85
N ILE A 95 16.35 -30.04 -22.98
CA ILE A 95 16.53 -29.76 -21.54
C ILE A 95 17.54 -28.61 -21.36
N LYS A 96 18.68 -28.65 -22.05
CA LYS A 96 19.69 -27.60 -21.96
C LYS A 96 19.15 -26.25 -22.44
N ASP A 97 18.39 -26.23 -23.52
CA ASP A 97 17.78 -25.01 -24.04
C ASP A 97 16.72 -24.45 -23.08
N LEU A 98 15.96 -25.32 -22.43
CA LEU A 98 15.00 -24.92 -21.41
C LEU A 98 15.70 -24.35 -20.17
N ASP A 99 16.77 -24.98 -19.69
CA ASP A 99 17.58 -24.49 -18.57
C ASP A 99 18.13 -23.08 -18.87
N ASN A 100 18.68 -22.87 -20.07
CA ASN A 100 19.15 -21.55 -20.50
C ASN A 100 18.02 -20.51 -20.53
N LYS A 101 16.82 -20.87 -21.02
CA LYS A 101 15.65 -19.98 -21.02
C LYS A 101 15.22 -19.63 -19.60
N ILE A 102 15.20 -20.60 -18.69
CA ILE A 102 14.85 -20.40 -17.28
C ILE A 102 15.86 -19.44 -16.62
N ASP A 103 17.15 -19.63 -16.86
CA ASP A 103 18.19 -18.77 -16.28
C ASP A 103 18.13 -17.35 -16.82
N ASN A 104 17.84 -17.17 -18.11
CA ASN A 104 17.62 -15.84 -18.69
C ASN A 104 16.44 -15.12 -18.03
N VAL A 105 15.28 -15.78 -17.92
CA VAL A 105 14.08 -15.21 -17.26
C VAL A 105 14.36 -14.87 -15.80
N ARG A 106 15.07 -15.74 -15.07
CA ARG A 106 15.46 -15.48 -13.67
C ARG A 106 16.35 -14.24 -13.54
N ASN A 107 17.30 -14.06 -14.46
CA ASN A 107 18.20 -12.92 -14.44
C ASN A 107 17.49 -11.61 -14.80
N GLU A 108 16.59 -11.64 -15.79
CA GLU A 108 15.73 -10.49 -16.15
C GLU A 108 14.85 -10.07 -14.95
N LEU A 109 14.13 -11.02 -14.35
CA LEU A 109 13.29 -10.75 -13.18
C LEU A 109 14.10 -10.20 -12.00
N LYS A 110 15.31 -10.71 -11.77
CA LYS A 110 16.20 -10.19 -10.72
C LYS A 110 16.64 -8.75 -10.99
N SER A 111 16.86 -8.39 -12.26
CA SER A 111 17.16 -7.01 -12.66
C SER A 111 15.95 -6.10 -12.45
N ASP A 112 14.76 -6.52 -12.91
CA ASP A 112 13.52 -5.76 -12.77
C ASP A 112 13.18 -5.48 -11.30
N ILE A 113 13.34 -6.48 -10.43
CA ILE A 113 13.14 -6.32 -8.98
C ILE A 113 14.09 -5.27 -8.42
N LYS A 114 15.38 -5.33 -8.77
CA LYS A 114 16.38 -4.36 -8.30
C LYS A 114 16.08 -2.94 -8.77
N ASP A 115 15.64 -2.78 -10.01
CA ASP A 115 15.27 -1.47 -10.56
C ASP A 115 14.01 -0.91 -9.88
N LEU A 116 13.04 -1.77 -9.54
CA LEU A 116 11.87 -1.38 -8.79
C LEU A 116 12.22 -0.96 -7.36
N ASP A 117 13.08 -1.71 -6.67
CA ASP A 117 13.57 -1.36 -5.33
C ASP A 117 14.25 0.01 -5.33
N ASN A 118 15.13 0.28 -6.31
CA ASN A 118 15.77 1.59 -6.46
C ASN A 118 14.75 2.72 -6.69
N LYS A 119 13.73 2.48 -7.53
CA LYS A 119 12.66 3.47 -7.77
C LYS A 119 11.86 3.75 -6.50
N ILE A 120 11.53 2.71 -5.74
CA ILE A 120 10.81 2.82 -4.47
C ILE A 120 11.63 3.65 -3.46
N ASP A 121 12.93 3.38 -3.35
CA ASP A 121 13.80 4.11 -2.42
C ASP A 121 13.97 5.58 -2.81
N ASN A 122 14.08 5.88 -4.10
CA ASN A 122 14.11 7.26 -4.59
C ASN A 122 12.83 8.02 -4.22
N VAL A 123 11.64 7.45 -4.52
CA VAL A 123 10.36 8.07 -4.17
C VAL A 123 10.21 8.27 -2.66
N ARG A 124 10.63 7.29 -1.85
CA ARG A 124 10.62 7.41 -0.38
C ARG A 124 11.49 8.56 0.11
N ASN A 125 12.68 8.73 -0.47
CA ASN A 125 13.60 9.80 -0.10
C ASN A 125 13.09 11.18 -0.51
N GLU A 126 12.52 11.31 -1.72
CA GLU A 126 11.87 12.54 -2.18
C GLU A 126 10.72 12.94 -1.26
N LEU A 127 9.78 12.02 -0.98
CA LEU A 127 8.66 12.29 -0.07
C LEU A 127 9.12 12.68 1.33
N LYS A 128 10.17 12.05 1.84
CA LYS A 128 10.76 12.41 3.15
C LYS A 128 11.33 13.83 3.15
N SER A 129 11.94 14.25 2.04
CA SER A 129 12.44 15.62 1.87
C SER A 129 11.27 16.62 1.80
N ASP A 130 10.26 16.33 0.99
CA ASP A 130 9.09 17.20 0.82
C ASP A 130 8.33 17.40 2.13
N ILE A 131 8.16 16.33 2.92
CA ILE A 131 7.55 16.41 4.26
C ILE A 131 8.37 17.33 5.18
N LYS A 132 9.69 17.17 5.20
CA LYS A 132 10.57 18.02 6.03
C LYS A 132 10.52 19.49 5.61
N ASP A 133 10.47 19.76 4.32
CA ASP A 133 10.38 21.12 3.79
C ASP A 133 9.02 21.76 4.13
N LEU A 134 7.95 20.96 4.09
CA LEU A 134 6.63 21.42 4.51
C LEU A 134 6.56 21.70 6.01
N ASP A 135 7.13 20.83 6.85
CA ASP A 135 7.24 21.05 8.30
C ASP A 135 7.98 22.36 8.62
N ASN A 136 9.12 22.60 7.95
CA ASN A 136 9.87 23.85 8.09
C ASN A 136 9.04 25.08 7.68
N LYS A 137 8.29 25.00 6.57
CA LYS A 137 7.41 26.09 6.12
C LYS A 137 6.29 26.36 7.13
N ILE A 138 5.69 25.31 7.68
CA ILE A 138 4.64 25.42 8.71
C ILE A 138 5.20 26.09 9.96
N ASP A 139 6.39 25.70 10.42
CA ASP A 139 7.01 26.29 11.60
C ASP A 139 7.40 27.76 11.40
N ASN A 140 7.89 28.13 10.21
CA ASN A 140 8.15 29.53 9.87
C ASN A 140 6.87 30.37 9.94
N VAL A 141 5.79 29.94 9.28
CA VAL A 141 4.49 30.65 9.31
C VAL A 141 3.94 30.76 10.74
N ARG A 142 4.06 29.70 11.55
CA ARG A 142 3.65 29.73 12.96
C ARG A 142 4.43 30.77 13.76
N ASN A 143 5.74 30.87 13.53
CA ASN A 143 6.59 31.83 14.23
C ASN A 143 6.30 33.27 13.81
N GLU A 144 6.09 33.52 12.51
CA GLU A 144 5.68 34.83 11.99
C GLU A 144 4.34 35.27 12.60
N LEU A 145 3.31 34.41 12.54
CA LEU A 145 2.00 34.71 13.13
C LEU A 145 2.08 34.96 14.64
N LYS A 146 2.92 34.21 15.36
CA LYS A 146 3.14 34.44 16.79
C LYS A 146 3.78 35.80 17.06
N SER A 147 4.70 36.24 16.20
CA SER A 147 5.30 37.57 16.29
C SER A 147 4.28 38.67 16.01
N ASP A 148 3.50 38.53 14.93
CA ASP A 148 2.46 39.49 14.54
C ASP A 148 1.40 39.66 15.64
N ILE A 149 0.96 38.56 16.25
CA ILE A 149 0.02 38.59 17.40
C ILE A 149 0.63 39.37 18.56
N LYS A 150 1.88 39.11 18.92
CA LYS A 150 2.56 39.81 20.01
C LYS A 150 2.71 41.31 19.73
N ASP A 151 3.03 41.68 18.50
CA ASP A 151 3.15 43.08 18.11
C ASP A 151 1.81 43.79 18.13
N LEU A 152 0.73 43.10 17.74
CA LEU A 152 -0.63 43.62 17.84
C LEU A 152 -1.06 43.80 19.30
N ASP A 153 -0.80 42.83 20.18
CA ASP A 153 -1.06 42.92 21.61
C ASP A 153 -0.37 44.15 22.23
N ASN A 154 0.92 44.35 21.92
CA ASN A 154 1.67 45.52 22.36
C ASN A 154 1.06 46.85 21.86
N LYS A 155 0.63 46.90 20.59
CA LYS A 155 -0.04 48.09 20.02
C LYS A 155 -1.37 48.37 20.74
N ILE A 156 -2.15 47.33 21.00
CA ILE A 156 -3.43 47.44 21.73
C ILE A 156 -3.18 48.00 23.14
N ASP A 157 -2.18 47.47 23.85
CA ASP A 157 -1.85 47.92 25.20
C ASP A 157 -1.34 49.36 25.23
N ASN A 158 -0.54 49.78 24.24
CA ASN A 158 -0.11 51.17 24.10
C ASN A 158 -1.31 52.11 23.91
N VAL A 159 -2.21 51.80 22.96
CA VAL A 159 -3.42 52.60 22.71
C VAL A 159 -4.32 52.66 23.95
N ARG A 160 -4.48 51.54 24.67
CA ARG A 160 -5.23 51.51 25.94
C ARG A 160 -4.62 52.44 26.99
N ASN A 161 -3.30 52.46 27.11
CA ASN A 161 -2.59 53.31 28.06
C ASN A 161 -2.69 54.79 27.69
N GLU A 162 -2.56 55.14 26.40
CA GLU A 162 -2.77 56.51 25.90
C GLU A 162 -4.19 56.99 26.20
N LEU A 163 -5.21 56.21 25.82
CA LEU A 163 -6.61 56.56 26.10
C LEU A 163 -6.89 56.71 27.60
N LYS A 164 -6.29 55.86 28.44
CA LYS A 164 -6.40 55.97 29.90
C LYS A 164 -5.77 57.27 30.42
N SER A 165 -4.66 57.71 29.84
CA SER A 165 -4.03 59.00 30.17
C SER A 165 -4.90 60.18 29.73
N ASP A 166 -5.41 60.14 28.49
CA ASP A 166 -6.28 61.20 27.95
C ASP A 166 -7.56 61.37 28.78
N ILE A 167 -8.19 60.26 29.20
CA ILE A 167 -9.35 60.29 30.10
C ILE A 167 -8.99 60.96 31.42
N LYS A 168 -7.86 60.60 32.03
CA LYS A 168 -7.42 61.20 33.30
C LYS A 168 -7.14 62.70 33.15
N ASP A 169 -6.55 63.13 32.04
CA ASP A 169 -6.30 64.54 31.77
C ASP A 169 -7.59 65.32 31.54
N LEU A 170 -8.60 64.71 30.91
CA LEU A 170 -9.94 65.27 30.78
C LEU A 170 -10.63 65.39 32.14
N ASP A 171 -10.58 64.35 32.98
CA ASP A 171 -11.13 64.39 34.34
C ASP A 171 -10.52 65.55 35.15
N ASN A 172 -9.18 65.69 35.14
CA ASN A 172 -8.50 66.80 35.82
C ASN A 172 -8.93 68.19 35.30
N LYS A 173 -9.15 68.33 33.98
CA LYS A 173 -9.64 69.57 33.37
C LYS A 173 -11.07 69.86 33.80
N ILE A 174 -11.94 68.85 33.85
CA ILE A 174 -13.32 68.96 34.34
C ILE A 174 -13.31 69.44 35.79
N ASP A 175 -12.55 68.78 36.67
CA ASP A 175 -12.41 69.16 38.08
C ASP A 175 -11.94 70.61 38.23
N THR A 176 -10.98 71.04 37.40
CA THR A 176 -10.47 72.42 37.41
C THR A 176 -11.55 73.42 36.99
N VAL A 177 -12.32 73.11 35.95
CA VAL A 177 -13.42 73.96 35.49
C VAL A 177 -14.52 74.03 36.55
N GLU A 178 -14.89 72.90 37.15
CA GLU A 178 -15.89 72.82 38.22
C GLU A 178 -15.48 73.66 39.43
N ASN A 179 -14.25 73.51 39.93
CA ASN A 179 -13.72 74.30 41.03
C ASN A 179 -13.70 75.81 40.74
N ASN A 180 -13.30 76.20 39.52
CA ASN A 180 -13.31 77.59 39.09
C ASN A 180 -14.73 78.18 39.00
N LEU A 181 -15.70 77.39 38.52
CA LEU A 181 -17.10 77.79 38.48
C LEU A 181 -17.66 77.96 39.89
N ASN A 182 -17.43 76.99 40.78
CA ASN A 182 -17.85 77.06 42.19
C ASN A 182 -17.28 78.32 42.86
N THR A 183 -15.97 78.58 42.72
CA THR A 183 -15.33 79.79 43.28
C THR A 183 -15.94 81.09 42.74
N LYS A 184 -16.24 81.16 41.44
CA LYS A 184 -16.89 82.33 40.83
C LYS A 184 -18.32 82.52 41.33
N ILE A 185 -19.06 81.44 41.50
CA ILE A 185 -20.42 81.43 42.05
C ILE A 185 -20.38 81.94 43.48
N ASP A 186 -19.53 81.37 44.34
CA ASP A 186 -19.36 81.79 45.75
C ASP A 186 -18.99 83.26 45.85
N THR A 187 -18.05 83.74 45.02
CA THR A 187 -17.64 85.14 45.00
C THR A 187 -18.80 86.07 44.61
N LYS A 188 -19.65 85.67 43.65
CA LYS A 188 -20.81 86.45 43.23
C LYS A 188 -21.89 86.46 44.32
N PHE A 189 -22.17 85.32 44.96
CA PHE A 189 -23.10 85.24 46.09
C PHE A 189 -22.63 86.13 47.25
N ASN A 190 -21.38 86.02 47.68
CA ASN A 190 -20.83 86.87 48.75
C ASN A 190 -20.94 88.38 48.42
N LYS A 191 -20.68 88.78 47.16
CA LYS A 191 -20.86 90.18 46.73
C LYS A 191 -22.32 90.61 46.76
N LEU A 192 -23.25 89.71 46.42
CA LEU A 192 -24.68 89.97 46.45
C LEU A 192 -25.15 90.11 47.90
N ASP A 193 -24.75 89.20 48.79
CA ASP A 193 -25.07 89.24 50.22
C ASP A 193 -24.56 90.55 50.85
N ASN A 194 -23.32 90.94 50.60
CA ASN A 194 -22.77 92.21 51.07
C ASN A 194 -23.57 93.44 50.57
N LYS A 195 -24.04 93.42 49.32
CA LYS A 195 -24.90 94.50 48.78
C LYS A 195 -26.27 94.49 49.46
N ILE A 196 -26.86 93.33 49.69
CA ILE A 196 -28.13 93.18 50.39
C ILE A 196 -28.01 93.72 51.83
N ASP A 197 -26.94 93.38 52.54
CA ASP A 197 -26.68 93.86 53.88
C ASP A 197 -26.46 95.37 53.93
N ALA A 198 -25.67 95.93 53.01
CA ALA A 198 -25.48 97.38 52.90
C ALA A 198 -26.81 98.12 52.65
N ASN A 199 -27.60 97.65 51.67
CA ASN A 199 -28.91 98.22 51.37
C ASN A 199 -29.88 98.11 52.57
N LYS A 200 -29.84 96.99 53.30
CA LYS A 200 -30.63 96.78 54.51
C LYS A 200 -30.24 97.76 55.63
N MET A 201 -28.93 98.03 55.81
CA MET A 201 -28.44 99.02 56.75
C MET A 201 -28.86 100.44 56.38
N GLU A 202 -28.75 100.81 55.11
CA GLU A 202 -29.15 102.13 54.58
C GLU A 202 -30.66 102.37 54.72
N LEU A 203 -31.47 101.35 54.39
CA LEU A 203 -32.92 101.42 54.61
C LEU A 203 -33.25 101.60 56.10
N LYS A 204 -32.59 100.84 56.98
CA LYS A 204 -32.79 100.93 58.43
C LYS A 204 -32.37 102.29 58.99
N SER A 205 -31.25 102.86 58.56
CA SER A 205 -30.81 104.19 59.00
C SER A 205 -31.76 105.28 58.49
N THR A 206 -32.21 105.19 57.24
CA THR A 206 -33.20 106.09 56.64
C THR A 206 -34.52 106.04 57.40
N LEU A 207 -35.04 104.85 57.71
CA LEU A 207 -36.25 104.69 58.53
C LEU A 207 -36.06 105.26 59.95
N ARG A 208 -34.90 105.08 60.58
CA ARG A 208 -34.60 105.69 61.88
C ARG A 208 -34.62 107.22 61.82
N LEU A 209 -34.04 107.81 60.77
CA LEU A 209 -34.07 109.26 60.55
C LEU A 209 -35.49 109.77 60.31
N HIS A 210 -36.27 109.09 59.47
CA HIS A 210 -37.67 109.44 59.24
C HIS A 210 -38.49 109.32 60.52
N ASN A 211 -38.32 108.24 61.29
CA ASN A 211 -39.00 108.08 62.58
C ASN A 211 -38.59 109.18 63.58
N TRP A 212 -37.31 109.57 63.59
CA TRP A 212 -36.81 110.67 64.42
C TRP A 212 -37.42 112.03 64.00
N MET A 213 -37.42 112.33 62.70
CA MET A 213 -38.05 113.54 62.13
C MET A 213 -39.55 113.59 62.40
N LEU A 214 -40.27 112.48 62.22
CA LEU A 214 -41.69 112.40 62.55
C LEU A 214 -41.91 112.67 64.05
N GLY A 215 -41.04 112.14 64.92
CA GLY A 215 -41.05 112.45 66.35
C GLY A 215 -40.84 113.94 66.66
N THR A 216 -39.89 114.62 65.99
CA THR A 216 -39.66 116.06 66.18
C THR A 216 -40.82 116.91 65.64
N ILE A 217 -41.38 116.53 64.49
CA ILE A 217 -42.56 117.19 63.92
C ILE A 217 -43.77 117.03 64.85
N ILE A 218 -44.02 115.83 65.40
CA ILE A 218 -45.11 115.58 66.34
C ILE A 218 -44.92 116.42 67.62
N THR A 219 -43.72 116.44 68.20
CA THR A 219 -43.42 117.23 69.42
C THR A 219 -43.53 118.74 69.20
N LEU A 220 -43.06 119.27 68.06
CA LEU A 220 -43.26 120.68 67.67
C LEU A 220 -44.74 121.03 67.52
N ASN A 221 -45.52 120.21 66.82
CA ASN A 221 -46.96 120.45 66.63
C ASN A 221 -47.74 120.38 67.95
N ILE A 222 -47.43 119.43 68.84
CA ILE A 222 -48.00 119.37 70.20
C ILE A 222 -47.63 120.63 70.99
N GLY A 223 -46.37 121.09 70.92
CA GLY A 223 -45.92 122.31 71.58
C GLY A 223 -46.67 123.56 71.11
N ILE A 224 -46.82 123.74 69.80
CA ILE A 224 -47.60 124.84 69.20
C ILE A 224 -49.07 124.75 69.62
N PHE A 225 -49.67 123.56 69.65
CA PHE A 225 -51.05 123.37 70.08
C PHE A 225 -51.25 123.74 71.55
N LEU A 226 -50.32 123.35 72.44
CA LEU A 226 -50.34 123.72 73.86
C LEU A 226 -50.17 125.24 74.07
N THR A 227 -49.28 125.90 73.32
CA THR A 227 -49.11 127.36 73.41
C THR A 227 -50.34 128.11 72.89
N LEU A 228 -50.95 127.65 71.79
CA LEU A 228 -52.21 128.20 71.28
C LEU A 228 -53.35 128.01 72.28
N ILE A 229 -53.49 126.83 72.92
CA ILE A 229 -54.45 126.62 74.01
C ILE A 229 -54.20 127.63 75.14
N SER A 230 -52.95 127.84 75.53
CA SER A 230 -52.61 128.79 76.59
C SER A 230 -52.95 130.24 76.20
N ILE A 231 -52.75 130.64 74.94
CA ILE A 231 -53.13 131.96 74.44
C ILE A 231 -54.65 132.11 74.40
N ILE A 232 -55.37 131.09 73.92
CA ILE A 232 -56.84 131.07 73.93
C ILE A 232 -57.37 131.19 75.36
N TYR A 233 -56.81 130.45 76.33
CA TYR A 233 -57.13 130.61 77.75
C TYR A 233 -56.83 132.01 78.29
N SER A 234 -55.78 132.67 77.80
CA SER A 234 -55.42 134.04 78.19
C SER A 234 -56.36 135.10 77.59
N VAL A 235 -56.79 134.92 76.33
CA VAL A 235 -57.65 135.85 75.60
C VAL A 235 -59.13 135.68 75.95
N LEU A 236 -59.60 134.44 76.12
CA LEU A 236 -60.95 134.11 76.62
C LEU A 236 -61.01 134.09 78.15
N GLY A 237 -59.88 134.28 78.83
CA GLY A 237 -59.78 134.48 80.29
C GLY A 237 -60.24 135.87 80.74
N LYS A 238 -61.22 136.43 80.03
CA LYS A 238 -62.10 137.52 80.43
C LYS A 238 -63.50 137.21 79.95
#